data_AF-A0A350H821-F1
#
_entry.id   AF-A0A350H821-F1
#
_cell.length_a   1.000
_cell.length_b   1.000
_cell.length_c   1.000
_cell.angle_alpha   90.00
_cell.angle_beta   90.00
_cell.angle_gamma   90.00
#
_symmetry.space_group_name_H-M   'P 1'
#
loop_
_entity.id
_entity.type
_entity.pdbx_description
1 polymer ?
#
loop_
_entity_poly.entity_id
_entity_poly.type
_entity_poly.pdbx_seq_one_letter_code
_entity_poly.pdbx_strand_id
1 'polypeptide(L)'
;MKKLLVTTLLLVFAAVIVFAVPARPGFRVFEQPDGTKFIAQLKGDEHFHFAETEERFAIIRNSEGWWTYANKVDGILVPTMFIAGKDQCPFTKGLRPDADKVASLPGNEMKQINWSKMIDINDEYAKDGYADRKFLVILGCFDDSSFLGTVKPANWATQPWTLRSDFTSGANGGTAHDSLYWDSVFFSYSAGSFRTFFKEISFSRWQIDANCHVQGPVSVGAVSTANLYGEYGDGAELTFMQNIAKASAGRMELRGVLYSSYDGDGDGYVDHWLTVRCGGEQSATGSTKDM
;
A
#
# COMPACT_ATOMS: atom_id res chain seq x y z
N MET A 1 47.40 -10.97 -15.10
CA MET A 1 46.21 -10.08 -15.14
C MET A 1 44.89 -10.84 -15.14
N LYS A 2 44.65 -11.81 -16.06
CA LYS A 2 43.41 -12.62 -16.07
C LYS A 2 43.14 -13.42 -14.78
N LYS A 3 44.18 -13.99 -14.14
CA LYS A 3 44.03 -14.72 -12.87
C LYS A 3 43.73 -13.81 -11.67
N LEU A 4 44.16 -12.55 -11.67
CA LEU A 4 43.85 -11.59 -10.60
C LEU A 4 42.39 -11.12 -10.68
N LEU A 5 41.87 -10.96 -11.90
CA LEU A 5 40.51 -10.50 -12.17
C LEU A 5 39.45 -11.54 -11.79
N VAL A 6 39.77 -12.83 -11.95
CA VAL A 6 38.90 -13.95 -11.53
C VAL A 6 38.83 -14.06 -10.00
N THR A 7 39.94 -13.85 -9.29
CA THR A 7 39.95 -13.89 -7.82
C THR A 7 39.20 -12.72 -7.19
N THR A 8 39.27 -11.53 -7.80
CA THR A 8 38.49 -10.36 -7.35
C THR A 8 36.99 -10.55 -7.60
N LEU A 9 36.61 -11.19 -8.71
CA LEU A 9 35.20 -11.47 -9.03
C LEU A 9 34.58 -12.51 -8.08
N LEU A 10 35.36 -13.48 -7.62
CA LEU A 10 34.92 -14.53 -6.68
C LEU A 10 34.73 -14.01 -5.24
N LEU A 11 35.49 -12.98 -4.84
CA LEU A 11 35.36 -12.33 -3.53
C LEU A 11 34.13 -11.42 -3.41
N VAL A 12 33.65 -10.86 -4.53
CA VAL A 12 32.46 -9.98 -4.55
C VAL A 12 31.16 -10.78 -4.46
N PHE A 13 31.13 -12.03 -4.95
CA PHE A 13 29.94 -12.89 -4.84
C PHE A 13 29.68 -13.44 -3.43
N ALA A 14 30.68 -13.45 -2.54
CA ALA A 14 30.53 -13.94 -1.18
C ALA A 14 29.89 -12.91 -0.21
N ALA A 15 29.66 -11.67 -0.64
CA ALA A 15 29.24 -10.58 0.25
C ALA A 15 27.73 -10.24 0.20
N VAL A 16 26.92 -10.91 -0.64
CA VAL A 16 25.47 -10.64 -0.69
C VAL A 16 24.75 -11.49 0.35
N ILE A 17 24.82 -11.07 1.61
CA ILE A 17 23.93 -11.56 2.66
C ILE A 17 22.65 -10.75 2.55
N VAL A 18 21.63 -11.33 1.89
CA VAL A 18 20.28 -10.76 1.81
C VAL A 18 19.66 -10.79 3.21
N PHE A 19 19.60 -9.63 3.86
CA PHE A 19 18.82 -9.48 5.08
C PHE A 19 17.34 -9.39 4.71
N ALA A 20 16.64 -10.51 4.76
CA ALA A 20 15.18 -10.50 4.89
C ALA A 20 14.84 -9.73 6.16
N VAL A 21 14.11 -8.63 6.05
CA VAL A 21 13.70 -7.80 7.19
C VAL A 21 12.73 -8.62 8.04
N PRO A 22 13.11 -9.06 9.25
CA PRO A 22 12.22 -9.83 10.10
C PRO A 22 11.08 -8.91 10.58
N ALA A 23 9.86 -9.43 10.66
CA ALA A 23 8.77 -8.74 11.34
C ALA A 23 9.25 -8.24 12.71
N ARG A 24 9.01 -6.96 13.05
CA ARG A 24 9.57 -6.31 14.25
C ARG A 24 9.45 -7.24 15.47
N PRO A 25 10.58 -7.78 15.97
CA PRO A 25 10.55 -8.86 16.94
C PRO A 25 10.14 -8.34 18.31
N GLY A 26 9.07 -8.89 18.87
CA GLY A 26 8.70 -8.65 20.27
C GLY A 26 7.24 -8.98 20.55
N PHE A 27 6.97 -9.37 21.80
CA PHE A 27 5.60 -9.45 22.32
C PHE A 27 5.00 -8.04 22.37
N ARG A 28 3.74 -7.93 21.97
CA ARG A 28 2.96 -6.69 21.95
C ARG A 28 1.53 -6.98 22.34
N VAL A 29 0.82 -5.92 22.73
CA VAL A 29 -0.59 -6.00 23.09
C VAL A 29 -1.42 -6.05 21.79
N PHE A 30 -2.25 -7.07 21.69
CA PHE A 30 -3.28 -7.24 20.67
C PHE A 30 -4.64 -6.99 21.31
N GLU A 31 -5.59 -6.54 20.50
CA GLU A 31 -6.95 -6.24 20.92
C GLU A 31 -7.93 -7.11 20.13
N GLN A 32 -8.87 -7.73 20.85
CA GLN A 32 -9.99 -8.47 20.29
C GLN A 32 -11.08 -7.48 19.82
N PRO A 33 -12.00 -7.90 18.94
CA PRO A 33 -13.10 -7.04 18.48
C PRO A 33 -13.99 -6.43 19.58
N ASP A 34 -14.03 -7.05 20.77
CA ASP A 34 -14.77 -6.54 21.92
C ASP A 34 -13.93 -5.67 22.89
N GLY A 35 -12.70 -5.34 22.51
CA GLY A 35 -11.76 -4.56 23.31
C GLY A 35 -10.93 -5.37 24.30
N THR A 36 -11.12 -6.70 24.40
CA THR A 36 -10.29 -7.55 25.28
C THR A 36 -8.84 -7.54 24.78
N LYS A 37 -7.88 -7.33 25.69
CA LYS A 37 -6.45 -7.24 25.35
C LYS A 37 -5.70 -8.49 25.76
N PHE A 38 -4.76 -8.93 24.93
CA PHE A 38 -3.87 -10.05 25.22
C PHE A 38 -2.48 -9.81 24.61
N ILE A 39 -1.47 -10.55 25.05
CA ILE A 39 -0.08 -10.38 24.59
C ILE A 39 0.28 -11.48 23.60
N ALA A 40 0.80 -11.09 22.44
CA ALA A 40 1.31 -12.02 21.43
C ALA A 40 2.45 -11.41 20.60
N GLN A 41 3.11 -12.23 19.80
CA GLN A 41 4.17 -11.85 18.87
C GLN A 41 3.79 -12.32 17.47
N LEU A 42 3.82 -11.44 16.46
CA LEU A 42 3.64 -11.87 15.07
C LEU A 42 4.79 -12.78 14.64
N LYS A 43 4.43 -13.83 13.90
CA LYS A 43 5.33 -14.81 13.30
C LYS A 43 4.91 -15.03 11.84
N GLY A 44 5.86 -15.47 11.02
CA GLY A 44 5.61 -15.76 9.61
C GLY A 44 6.46 -14.92 8.68
N ASP A 45 6.21 -15.10 7.40
CA ASP A 45 6.87 -14.44 6.29
C ASP A 45 5.82 -13.79 5.37
N GLU A 46 6.25 -13.38 4.17
CA GLU A 46 5.34 -12.75 3.21
C GLU A 46 4.30 -13.71 2.62
N HIS A 47 4.43 -15.03 2.81
CA HIS A 47 3.53 -16.04 2.25
C HIS A 47 2.49 -16.47 3.28
N PHE A 48 2.83 -16.47 4.56
CA PHE A 48 1.91 -16.85 5.62
C PHE A 48 2.24 -16.17 6.95
N HIS A 49 1.27 -15.46 7.52
CA HIS A 49 1.41 -14.73 8.79
C HIS A 49 0.45 -15.26 9.84
N PHE A 50 0.94 -15.37 11.08
CA PHE A 50 0.17 -15.75 12.25
C PHE A 50 0.74 -15.04 13.49
N ALA A 51 0.18 -15.25 14.67
CA ALA A 51 0.78 -14.78 15.92
C ALA A 51 1.01 -15.93 16.89
N GLU A 52 1.84 -15.69 17.89
CA GLU A 52 2.13 -16.63 18.97
C GLU A 52 1.97 -15.93 20.32
N THR A 53 1.19 -16.52 21.24
CA THR A 53 1.05 -16.01 22.61
C THR A 53 2.33 -16.21 23.42
N GLU A 54 2.44 -15.57 24.59
CA GLU A 54 3.57 -15.77 25.51
C GLU A 54 3.73 -17.25 25.92
N GLU A 55 2.62 -17.97 26.00
CA GLU A 55 2.58 -19.39 26.31
C GLU A 55 2.92 -20.30 25.12
N ARG A 56 3.31 -19.72 23.99
CA ARG A 56 3.67 -20.38 22.73
C ARG A 56 2.51 -21.07 22.02
N PHE A 57 1.29 -20.58 22.18
CA PHE A 57 0.17 -21.05 21.36
C PHE A 57 0.09 -20.23 20.07
N ALA A 58 -0.06 -20.92 18.94
CA ALA A 58 -0.30 -20.26 17.66
C ALA A 58 -1.72 -19.71 17.63
N ILE A 59 -1.88 -18.51 17.10
CA ILE A 59 -3.17 -17.83 16.94
C ILE A 59 -3.28 -17.23 15.53
N ILE A 60 -4.49 -17.23 14.99
CA ILE A 60 -4.79 -16.69 13.67
C ILE A 60 -6.16 -16.00 13.72
N ARG A 61 -6.32 -14.96 12.92
CA ARG A 61 -7.55 -14.18 12.86
C ARG A 61 -8.59 -14.96 12.05
N ASN A 62 -9.80 -15.11 12.57
CA ASN A 62 -10.91 -15.69 11.83
C ASN A 62 -11.56 -14.63 10.91
N SER A 63 -12.56 -15.05 10.11
CA SER A 63 -13.28 -14.17 9.17
C SER A 63 -14.08 -13.05 9.84
N GLU A 64 -14.40 -13.20 11.13
CA GLU A 64 -15.14 -12.21 11.93
C GLU A 64 -14.18 -11.23 12.67
N GLY A 65 -12.88 -11.36 12.44
CA GLY A 65 -11.87 -10.47 13.00
C GLY A 65 -11.39 -10.84 14.40
N TRP A 66 -11.83 -11.97 14.97
CA TRP A 66 -11.36 -12.46 16.28
C TRP A 66 -10.02 -13.18 16.17
N TRP A 67 -9.13 -12.94 17.13
CA TRP A 67 -7.91 -13.74 17.30
C TRP A 67 -8.24 -15.04 18.01
N THR A 68 -8.08 -16.15 17.31
CA THR A 68 -8.44 -17.49 17.79
C THR A 68 -7.20 -18.38 17.87
N TYR A 69 -7.19 -19.34 18.79
CA TYR A 69 -6.16 -20.38 18.78
C TYR A 69 -6.20 -21.15 17.46
N ALA A 70 -5.04 -21.33 16.86
CA ALA A 70 -4.91 -22.01 15.59
C ALA A 70 -4.75 -23.52 15.80
N ASN A 71 -5.41 -24.30 14.96
CA ASN A 71 -5.11 -25.72 14.80
C ASN A 71 -4.36 -25.94 13.49
N LYS A 72 -3.62 -27.04 13.36
CA LYS A 72 -2.95 -27.42 12.12
C LYS A 72 -3.78 -28.45 11.37
N VAL A 73 -4.23 -28.10 10.17
CA VAL A 73 -4.99 -28.98 9.26
C VAL A 73 -4.26 -29.01 7.92
N ASP A 74 -3.95 -30.22 7.43
CA ASP A 74 -3.23 -30.44 6.16
C ASP A 74 -1.90 -29.66 6.03
N GLY A 75 -1.24 -29.45 7.16
CA GLY A 75 0.03 -28.73 7.22
C GLY A 75 -0.10 -27.21 7.36
N ILE A 76 -1.31 -26.65 7.32
CA ILE A 76 -1.57 -25.20 7.43
C ILE A 76 -2.25 -24.87 8.75
N LEU A 77 -1.96 -23.69 9.31
CA LEU A 77 -2.64 -23.19 10.49
C LEU A 77 -3.99 -22.59 10.10
N VAL A 78 -5.07 -23.03 10.75
CA VAL A 78 -6.44 -22.56 10.50
C VAL A 78 -7.07 -22.01 11.79
N PRO A 79 -7.95 -20.99 11.69
CA PRO A 79 -8.67 -20.46 12.83
C PRO A 79 -9.59 -21.53 13.44
N THR A 80 -9.89 -21.38 14.73
CA THR A 80 -10.82 -22.25 15.45
C THR A 80 -11.84 -21.44 16.23
N MET A 81 -12.71 -22.10 16.99
CA MET A 81 -13.71 -21.43 17.83
C MET A 81 -13.16 -20.91 19.18
N PHE A 82 -11.92 -21.24 19.54
CA PHE A 82 -11.34 -20.87 20.85
C PHE A 82 -10.65 -19.51 20.77
N ILE A 83 -11.14 -18.52 21.50
CA ILE A 83 -10.67 -17.14 21.45
C ILE A 83 -9.44 -16.96 22.34
N ALA A 84 -8.37 -16.39 21.77
CA ALA A 84 -7.13 -16.13 22.49
C ALA A 84 -7.35 -15.09 23.60
N GLY A 85 -6.91 -15.41 24.82
CA GLY A 85 -7.09 -14.54 25.99
C GLY A 85 -8.46 -14.63 26.66
N LYS A 86 -9.37 -15.49 26.16
CA LYS A 86 -10.66 -15.78 26.80
C LYS A 86 -10.85 -17.26 27.09
N ASP A 87 -10.55 -18.11 26.12
CA ASP A 87 -10.73 -19.55 26.24
C ASP A 87 -9.42 -20.24 26.60
N GLN A 88 -9.51 -21.44 27.16
CA GLN A 88 -8.35 -22.29 27.33
C GLN A 88 -8.02 -22.99 26.00
N CYS A 89 -6.79 -22.84 25.52
CA CYS A 89 -6.34 -23.51 24.30
C CYS A 89 -6.28 -25.04 24.48
N PRO A 90 -6.98 -25.84 23.65
CA PRO A 90 -6.87 -27.30 23.69
C PRO A 90 -5.73 -27.85 22.83
N PHE A 91 -5.02 -27.01 22.07
CA PHE A 91 -4.01 -27.42 21.10
C PHE A 91 -2.61 -27.45 21.69
N THR A 92 -1.65 -28.05 20.98
CA THR A 92 -0.26 -28.14 21.42
C THR A 92 0.48 -26.81 21.25
N LYS A 93 1.46 -26.58 22.12
CA LYS A 93 2.35 -25.40 22.05
C LYS A 93 3.34 -25.54 20.91
N GLY A 94 3.73 -24.42 20.32
CA GLY A 94 4.77 -24.35 19.29
C GLY A 94 4.32 -24.82 17.90
N LEU A 95 3.02 -24.87 17.64
CA LEU A 95 2.49 -25.20 16.31
C LEU A 95 3.04 -24.25 15.25
N ARG A 96 3.45 -24.83 14.12
CA ARG A 96 3.97 -24.13 12.93
C ARG A 96 3.35 -24.74 11.68
N PRO A 97 3.07 -23.93 10.66
CA PRO A 97 2.69 -24.47 9.36
C PRO A 97 3.89 -25.17 8.72
N ASP A 98 3.63 -26.12 7.81
CA ASP A 98 4.65 -26.79 7.02
C ASP A 98 5.12 -25.87 5.90
N ALA A 99 6.45 -25.73 5.75
CA ALA A 99 7.04 -24.80 4.79
C ALA A 99 6.59 -25.09 3.34
N ASP A 100 6.59 -26.37 2.95
CA ASP A 100 6.18 -26.79 1.59
C ASP A 100 4.70 -26.50 1.32
N LYS A 101 3.86 -26.59 2.35
CA LYS A 101 2.43 -26.30 2.24
C LYS A 101 2.19 -24.80 2.14
N VAL A 102 2.89 -23.99 2.94
CA VAL A 102 2.86 -22.53 2.86
C VAL A 102 3.32 -22.04 1.49
N ALA A 103 4.39 -22.62 0.94
CA ALA A 103 4.88 -22.29 -0.39
C ALA A 103 3.89 -22.66 -1.51
N SER A 104 3.04 -23.66 -1.28
CA SER A 104 2.00 -24.10 -2.23
C SER A 104 0.67 -23.37 -2.11
N LEU A 105 0.49 -22.50 -1.09
CA LEU A 105 -0.71 -21.68 -1.00
C LEU A 105 -0.75 -20.74 -2.20
N PRO A 106 -1.92 -20.57 -2.88
CA PRO A 106 -2.04 -19.56 -3.92
C PRO A 106 -1.65 -18.23 -3.29
N GLY A 107 -0.54 -17.66 -3.77
CA GLY A 107 0.07 -16.48 -3.17
C GLY A 107 -1.00 -15.41 -3.02
N ASN A 108 -1.09 -14.79 -1.85
CA ASN A 108 -2.10 -13.78 -1.56
C ASN A 108 -2.11 -12.74 -2.69
N GLU A 109 -3.11 -12.77 -3.57
CA GLU A 109 -3.21 -11.87 -4.74
C GLU A 109 -3.34 -10.40 -4.30
N MET A 110 -3.62 -10.20 -3.01
CA MET A 110 -3.72 -8.95 -2.28
C MET A 110 -2.41 -8.55 -1.54
N LYS A 111 -1.22 -8.90 -2.05
CA LYS A 111 0.03 -8.28 -1.55
C LYS A 111 0.05 -6.81 -2.00
N GLN A 112 0.08 -5.86 -1.06
CA GLN A 112 0.18 -4.42 -1.36
C GLN A 112 1.45 -4.06 -2.13
N ILE A 113 2.52 -4.87 -2.05
CA ILE A 113 3.69 -4.79 -2.94
C ILE A 113 4.24 -6.21 -3.13
N ASN A 114 4.31 -6.68 -4.38
CA ASN A 114 4.97 -7.92 -4.74
C ASN A 114 6.28 -7.59 -5.48
N TRP A 115 7.39 -7.50 -4.74
CA TRP A 115 8.69 -7.07 -5.29
C TRP A 115 9.23 -8.01 -6.37
N SER A 116 8.93 -9.32 -6.29
CA SER A 116 9.32 -10.29 -7.33
C SER A 116 8.46 -10.22 -8.59
N LYS A 117 7.26 -9.61 -8.54
CA LYS A 117 6.50 -9.21 -9.73
C LYS A 117 6.86 -7.80 -10.22
N MET A 118 7.42 -6.93 -9.36
CA MET A 118 7.95 -5.61 -9.77
C MET A 118 9.31 -5.71 -10.47
N ILE A 119 10.06 -6.79 -10.22
CA ILE A 119 11.29 -7.11 -10.96
C ILE A 119 10.99 -8.33 -11.81
N ASP A 120 10.39 -8.13 -12.97
CA ASP A 120 10.57 -9.10 -14.03
C ASP A 120 11.97 -8.90 -14.61
N ILE A 121 12.87 -9.82 -14.27
CA ILE A 121 14.24 -9.87 -14.79
C ILE A 121 14.27 -10.11 -16.32
N ASN A 122 13.13 -10.49 -16.89
CA ASN A 122 12.90 -10.67 -18.31
C ASN A 122 11.91 -9.65 -18.90
N ASP A 123 11.52 -8.59 -18.16
CA ASP A 123 10.66 -7.51 -18.65
C ASP A 123 11.19 -7.07 -20.02
N GLU A 124 10.43 -7.33 -21.07
CA GLU A 124 10.86 -7.13 -22.45
C GLU A 124 11.11 -5.64 -22.72
N TYR A 125 10.55 -4.75 -21.89
CA TYR A 125 10.79 -3.31 -21.87
C TYR A 125 12.08 -2.88 -21.15
N ALA A 126 12.71 -3.77 -20.37
CA ALA A 126 14.02 -3.50 -19.76
C ALA A 126 15.19 -3.87 -20.69
N LYS A 127 14.95 -4.51 -21.84
CA LYS A 127 16.01 -5.01 -22.73
C LYS A 127 16.80 -3.93 -23.47
N ASP A 128 16.24 -2.73 -23.66
CA ASP A 128 16.88 -1.64 -24.40
C ASP A 128 17.00 -0.33 -23.58
N GLY A 129 17.44 -0.44 -22.32
CA GLY A 129 17.83 0.73 -21.52
C GLY A 129 16.66 1.43 -20.81
N TYR A 130 16.70 1.40 -19.47
CA TYR A 130 15.96 2.23 -18.53
C TYR A 130 14.61 2.81 -19.04
N ALA A 131 13.60 1.97 -19.18
CA ALA A 131 12.25 2.46 -19.46
C ALA A 131 11.72 3.26 -18.26
N ASP A 132 11.32 4.50 -18.53
CA ASP A 132 10.65 5.36 -17.58
C ASP A 132 9.29 4.75 -17.21
N ARG A 133 9.06 4.55 -15.91
CA ARG A 133 7.86 3.93 -15.35
C ARG A 133 6.77 4.98 -15.16
N LYS A 134 5.53 4.59 -15.45
CA LYS A 134 4.42 5.53 -15.49
C LYS A 134 3.52 5.35 -14.27
N PHE A 135 3.20 6.47 -13.62
CA PHE A 135 2.44 6.51 -12.37
C PHE A 135 1.27 7.45 -12.50
N LEU A 136 0.06 6.93 -12.30
CA LEU A 136 -1.14 7.73 -12.16
C LEU A 136 -1.47 7.88 -10.68
N VAL A 137 -1.29 9.09 -10.15
CA VAL A 137 -1.65 9.44 -8.78
C VAL A 137 -2.90 10.31 -8.81
N ILE A 138 -3.95 9.91 -8.08
CA ILE A 138 -5.20 10.66 -7.97
C ILE A 138 -5.46 11.06 -6.53
N LEU A 139 -5.79 12.34 -6.34
CA LEU A 139 -6.28 12.89 -5.10
C LEU A 139 -7.78 12.59 -4.95
N GLY A 140 -8.15 11.78 -3.97
CA GLY A 140 -9.52 11.35 -3.71
C GLY A 140 -10.13 11.97 -2.45
N CYS A 141 -11.40 12.37 -2.53
CA CYS A 141 -12.13 13.00 -1.44
C CYS A 141 -13.55 12.45 -1.25
N PHE A 142 -14.13 12.78 -0.10
CA PHE A 142 -15.55 12.59 0.21
C PHE A 142 -16.32 13.88 -0.10
N ASP A 143 -17.64 13.86 0.11
CA ASP A 143 -18.48 15.01 -0.19
C ASP A 143 -18.33 16.15 0.82
N ASP A 144 -18.02 15.80 2.06
CA ASP A 144 -17.86 16.64 3.24
C ASP A 144 -16.39 16.94 3.60
N SER A 145 -15.45 16.51 2.76
CA SER A 145 -14.02 16.64 3.04
C SER A 145 -13.25 17.31 1.92
N SER A 146 -12.11 17.87 2.29
CA SER A 146 -11.20 18.58 1.39
C SER A 146 -9.77 18.41 1.85
N PHE A 147 -8.83 18.44 0.92
CA PHE A 147 -7.42 18.60 1.27
C PHE A 147 -7.19 19.94 1.98
N LEU A 148 -6.17 19.98 2.85
CA LEU A 148 -5.82 21.17 3.62
C LEU A 148 -5.71 22.39 2.69
N GLY A 149 -6.38 23.48 3.07
CA GLY A 149 -6.34 24.73 2.33
C GLY A 149 -7.14 24.78 1.03
N THR A 150 -7.81 23.69 0.64
CA THR A 150 -8.63 23.64 -0.59
C THR A 150 -10.12 23.83 -0.28
N VAL A 151 -10.87 24.22 -1.31
CA VAL A 151 -12.32 24.39 -1.32
C VAL A 151 -12.89 23.58 -2.47
N LYS A 152 -13.84 22.70 -2.12
CA LYS A 152 -14.59 21.93 -3.09
C LYS A 152 -15.64 22.82 -3.79
N PRO A 153 -15.75 22.77 -5.13
CA PRO A 153 -16.77 23.53 -5.85
C PRO A 153 -18.15 22.87 -5.74
N ALA A 154 -19.21 23.67 -5.90
CA ALA A 154 -20.59 23.19 -5.87
C ALA A 154 -20.90 22.22 -7.03
N ASN A 155 -20.34 22.48 -8.23
CA ASN A 155 -20.39 21.56 -9.35
C ASN A 155 -18.99 21.15 -9.80
N TRP A 156 -18.46 20.11 -9.16
CA TRP A 156 -17.14 19.60 -9.44
C TRP A 156 -17.00 18.86 -10.78
N ALA A 157 -18.11 18.61 -11.50
CA ALA A 157 -18.03 18.01 -12.83
C ALA A 157 -17.47 18.98 -13.89
N THR A 158 -17.58 20.29 -13.65
CA THR A 158 -17.18 21.33 -14.61
C THR A 158 -16.31 22.43 -14.02
N GLN A 159 -16.21 22.50 -12.69
CA GLN A 159 -15.44 23.53 -11.99
C GLN A 159 -14.23 22.94 -11.28
N PRO A 160 -13.06 23.60 -11.35
CA PRO A 160 -11.89 23.19 -10.59
C PRO A 160 -12.08 23.52 -9.10
N TRP A 161 -11.30 22.83 -8.27
CA TRP A 161 -11.17 23.17 -6.85
C TRP A 161 -10.38 24.46 -6.70
N THR A 162 -10.70 25.25 -5.68
CA THR A 162 -10.05 26.53 -5.39
C THR A 162 -9.36 26.50 -4.04
N LEU A 163 -8.62 27.55 -3.71
CA LEU A 163 -7.96 27.70 -2.41
C LEU A 163 -8.85 28.46 -1.43
N ARG A 164 -8.68 28.17 -0.15
CA ARG A 164 -9.16 29.03 0.95
C ARG A 164 -8.31 30.31 0.98
N SER A 165 -8.90 31.42 1.44
CA SER A 165 -8.29 32.76 1.37
C SER A 165 -6.90 32.88 1.99
N ASP A 166 -6.63 32.12 3.06
CA ASP A 166 -5.36 32.21 3.82
C ASP A 166 -4.32 31.17 3.38
N PHE A 167 -4.61 30.46 2.28
CA PHE A 167 -3.77 29.38 1.79
C PHE A 167 -3.13 29.71 0.44
N THR A 168 -1.88 29.28 0.29
CA THR A 168 -1.12 29.45 -0.95
C THR A 168 -0.90 28.09 -1.61
N SER A 169 -1.09 28.05 -2.92
CA SER A 169 -0.66 26.93 -3.75
C SER A 169 0.85 26.97 -3.95
N GLY A 170 1.50 25.82 -4.09
CA GLY A 170 2.88 25.76 -4.53
C GLY A 170 3.59 24.45 -4.22
N ALA A 171 4.46 24.04 -5.16
CA ALA A 171 5.41 22.96 -4.97
C ALA A 171 6.42 23.32 -3.86
N ASN A 172 6.65 22.43 -2.89
CA ASN A 172 7.64 22.61 -1.81
C ASN A 172 7.61 24.00 -1.14
N GLY A 173 6.43 24.46 -0.69
CA GLY A 173 6.32 25.73 0.04
C GLY A 173 4.92 26.37 0.08
N GLY A 174 3.96 25.84 -0.67
CA GLY A 174 2.55 26.19 -0.50
C GLY A 174 2.03 25.72 0.86
N THR A 175 1.12 26.49 1.46
CA THR A 175 0.45 26.09 2.71
C THR A 175 -0.74 25.16 2.46
N ALA A 176 -1.25 25.12 1.22
CA ALA A 176 -2.29 24.18 0.80
C ALA A 176 -1.69 22.83 0.36
N HIS A 177 -2.42 21.75 0.64
CA HIS A 177 -2.11 20.41 0.13
C HIS A 177 -2.87 20.15 -1.18
N ASP A 178 -2.71 21.04 -2.14
CA ASP A 178 -3.35 20.94 -3.46
C ASP A 178 -2.55 20.03 -4.42
N SER A 179 -2.98 19.94 -5.68
CA SER A 179 -2.30 19.08 -6.66
C SER A 179 -0.84 19.45 -6.88
N LEU A 180 -0.46 20.74 -6.81
CA LEU A 180 0.94 21.16 -6.99
C LEU A 180 1.83 20.77 -5.80
N TYR A 181 1.28 20.84 -4.58
CA TYR A 181 1.97 20.30 -3.41
C TYR A 181 2.24 18.80 -3.58
N TRP A 182 1.22 18.00 -3.91
CA TRP A 182 1.38 16.55 -4.05
C TRP A 182 2.25 16.17 -5.25
N ASP A 183 2.16 16.91 -6.36
CA ASP A 183 3.06 16.74 -7.50
C ASP A 183 4.52 16.91 -7.07
N SER A 184 4.81 17.85 -6.18
CA SER A 184 6.15 18.03 -5.65
C SER A 184 6.62 16.88 -4.76
N VAL A 185 5.72 16.29 -3.97
CA VAL A 185 6.00 15.11 -3.13
C VAL A 185 6.33 13.88 -3.99
N PHE A 186 5.54 13.64 -5.05
CA PHE A 186 5.70 12.45 -5.87
C PHE A 186 6.75 12.63 -6.98
N PHE A 187 6.63 13.69 -7.77
CA PHE A 187 7.24 13.78 -9.09
C PHE A 187 8.28 14.91 -9.23
N SER A 188 8.58 15.68 -8.18
CA SER A 188 9.68 16.66 -8.28
C SER A 188 11.05 16.00 -8.42
N TYR A 189 11.99 16.72 -9.02
CA TYR A 189 13.41 16.35 -9.07
C TYR A 189 14.19 16.75 -7.80
N SER A 190 13.50 17.29 -6.78
CA SER A 190 14.10 17.66 -5.50
C SER A 190 14.38 16.41 -4.66
N ALA A 191 15.48 16.43 -3.89
CA ALA A 191 15.83 15.33 -3.00
C ALA A 191 14.70 15.04 -2.00
N GLY A 192 14.42 13.75 -1.78
CA GLY A 192 13.37 13.29 -0.86
C GLY A 192 12.00 13.10 -1.49
N SER A 193 11.82 13.48 -2.76
CA SER A 193 10.62 13.11 -3.53
C SER A 193 10.57 11.60 -3.82
N PHE A 194 9.38 11.06 -4.07
CA PHE A 194 9.20 9.67 -4.49
C PHE A 194 10.06 9.34 -5.73
N ARG A 195 10.08 10.22 -6.74
CA ARG A 195 10.95 10.11 -7.92
C ARG A 195 12.44 9.96 -7.57
N THR A 196 12.97 10.86 -6.73
CA THR A 196 14.41 10.83 -6.41
C THR A 196 14.77 9.67 -5.52
N PHE A 197 13.89 9.30 -4.57
CA PHE A 197 14.05 8.13 -3.72
C PHE A 197 14.19 6.84 -4.54
N PHE A 198 13.24 6.58 -5.45
CA PHE A 198 13.28 5.35 -6.25
C PHE A 198 14.42 5.33 -7.26
N LYS A 199 14.80 6.48 -7.82
CA LYS A 199 16.00 6.59 -8.67
C LYS A 199 17.26 6.24 -7.87
N GLU A 200 17.37 6.69 -6.62
CA GLU A 200 18.52 6.45 -5.76
C GLU A 200 18.64 4.97 -5.38
N ILE A 201 17.60 4.38 -4.78
CA ILE A 201 17.65 3.00 -4.29
C ILE A 201 17.76 1.96 -5.42
N SER A 202 17.35 2.33 -6.64
CA SER A 202 17.47 1.47 -7.81
C SER A 202 18.80 1.65 -8.56
N PHE A 203 19.72 2.49 -8.09
CA PHE A 203 20.95 2.83 -8.80
C PHE A 203 20.69 3.35 -10.22
N SER A 204 19.71 4.25 -10.36
CA SER A 204 19.22 4.80 -11.64
C SER A 204 18.62 3.78 -12.61
N ARG A 205 18.38 2.54 -12.16
CA ARG A 205 17.75 1.50 -12.98
C ARG A 205 16.24 1.66 -13.11
N TRP A 206 15.64 2.39 -12.19
CA TRP A 206 14.21 2.64 -12.16
C TRP A 206 13.98 4.14 -12.10
N GLN A 207 13.40 4.65 -13.16
CA GLN A 207 13.13 6.07 -13.35
C GLN A 207 11.64 6.22 -13.61
N ILE A 208 11.07 7.33 -13.16
CA ILE A 208 9.66 7.66 -13.39
C ILE A 208 9.58 8.54 -14.62
N ASP A 209 8.55 8.37 -15.45
CA ASP A 209 8.33 9.22 -16.63
C ASP A 209 8.20 10.70 -16.23
N ALA A 210 8.85 11.58 -17.00
CA ALA A 210 8.86 13.02 -16.74
C ALA A 210 7.46 13.66 -16.83
N ASN A 211 6.53 13.04 -17.56
CA ASN A 211 5.16 13.51 -17.76
C ASN A 211 4.18 12.99 -16.70
N CYS A 212 4.65 12.22 -15.71
CA CYS A 212 3.80 11.82 -14.58
C CYS A 212 3.45 13.05 -13.74
N HIS A 213 2.14 13.22 -13.50
CA HIS A 213 1.60 14.31 -12.69
C HIS A 213 0.46 13.83 -11.80
N VAL A 214 0.31 14.48 -10.65
CA VAL A 214 -0.81 14.23 -9.73
C VAL A 214 -2.10 14.83 -10.27
N GLN A 215 -3.18 14.05 -10.24
CA GLN A 215 -4.49 14.41 -10.76
C GLN A 215 -5.53 14.65 -9.64
N GLY A 216 -6.55 15.46 -9.93
CA GLY A 216 -7.68 15.70 -9.02
C GLY A 216 -7.69 17.11 -8.39
N PRO A 217 -8.28 17.27 -7.19
CA PRO A 217 -9.01 16.27 -6.41
C PRO A 217 -10.32 15.79 -7.07
N VAL A 218 -10.73 14.55 -6.77
CA VAL A 218 -11.96 13.90 -7.25
C VAL A 218 -12.79 13.45 -6.05
N SER A 219 -14.10 13.68 -6.07
CA SER A 219 -14.99 13.29 -4.97
C SER A 219 -15.83 12.05 -5.33
N VAL A 220 -16.04 11.15 -4.36
CA VAL A 220 -16.84 9.92 -4.56
C VAL A 220 -18.34 10.17 -4.70
N GLY A 221 -18.84 11.36 -4.38
CA GLY A 221 -20.28 11.67 -4.32
C GLY A 221 -21.08 11.52 -5.61
N ALA A 222 -20.44 11.44 -6.78
CA ALA A 222 -21.17 11.17 -8.02
C ALA A 222 -21.38 9.68 -8.31
N VAL A 223 -20.77 8.78 -7.55
CA VAL A 223 -20.78 7.33 -7.85
C VAL A 223 -21.08 6.45 -6.64
N SER A 224 -21.20 7.03 -5.46
CA SER A 224 -21.44 6.32 -4.21
C SER A 224 -22.54 6.97 -3.39
N THR A 225 -23.40 6.14 -2.79
CA THR A 225 -24.37 6.58 -1.79
C THR A 225 -23.76 6.71 -0.39
N ALA A 226 -22.66 5.99 -0.13
CA ALA A 226 -21.77 6.26 0.99
C ALA A 226 -20.72 7.24 0.48
N ASN A 227 -20.94 8.53 0.66
CA ASN A 227 -20.11 9.58 0.07
C ASN A 227 -19.54 10.56 1.11
N LEU A 228 -19.89 10.39 2.38
CA LEU A 228 -19.34 11.16 3.48
C LEU A 228 -18.12 10.44 4.08
N TYR A 229 -17.26 11.21 4.74
CA TYR A 229 -16.03 10.70 5.33
C TYR A 229 -16.31 9.52 6.27
N GLY A 230 -17.13 9.75 7.30
CA GLY A 230 -17.42 8.75 8.34
C GLY A 230 -18.34 7.59 7.92
N GLU A 231 -18.79 7.55 6.67
CA GLU A 231 -19.55 6.40 6.12
C GLU A 231 -18.62 5.30 5.59
N TYR A 232 -17.36 5.63 5.32
CA TYR A 232 -16.34 4.67 4.92
C TYR A 232 -15.66 4.08 6.16
N GLY A 233 -16.24 3.00 6.67
CA GLY A 233 -15.72 2.27 7.83
C GLY A 233 -14.44 1.47 7.57
N ASP A 234 -14.00 0.74 8.61
CA ASP A 234 -12.83 -0.14 8.57
C ASP A 234 -12.92 -1.16 7.42
N GLY A 235 -11.86 -1.28 6.62
CA GLY A 235 -11.81 -2.17 5.45
C GLY A 235 -12.48 -1.64 4.19
N ALA A 236 -12.99 -0.40 4.19
CA ALA A 236 -13.63 0.20 3.01
C ALA A 236 -12.65 0.85 2.02
N GLU A 237 -11.33 0.73 2.21
CA GLU A 237 -10.30 1.34 1.36
C GLU A 237 -10.40 0.85 -0.08
N LEU A 238 -10.63 -0.45 -0.29
CA LEU A 238 -10.81 -1.02 -1.63
C LEU A 238 -12.04 -0.42 -2.31
N THR A 239 -13.15 -0.31 -1.59
CA THR A 239 -14.38 0.33 -2.09
C THR A 239 -14.15 1.80 -2.40
N PHE A 240 -13.38 2.52 -1.58
CA PHE A 240 -13.01 3.91 -1.82
C PHE A 240 -12.20 4.05 -3.11
N MET A 241 -11.16 3.23 -3.29
CA MET A 241 -10.34 3.24 -4.51
C MET A 241 -11.19 2.94 -5.75
N GLN A 242 -12.08 1.95 -5.69
CA GLN A 242 -13.00 1.64 -6.79
C GLN A 242 -13.94 2.80 -7.12
N ASN A 243 -14.45 3.49 -6.09
CA ASN A 243 -15.31 4.65 -6.29
C ASN A 243 -14.53 5.84 -6.85
N ILE A 244 -13.29 6.06 -6.45
CA ILE A 244 -12.42 7.09 -7.07
C ILE A 244 -12.09 6.73 -8.52
N ALA A 245 -11.80 5.46 -8.84
CA ALA A 245 -11.58 5.02 -10.20
C ALA A 245 -12.84 5.28 -11.07
N LYS A 246 -14.03 4.91 -10.60
CA LYS A 246 -15.30 5.20 -11.29
C LYS A 246 -15.59 6.70 -11.41
N ALA A 247 -15.32 7.47 -10.36
CA ALA A 247 -15.55 8.91 -10.33
C ALA A 247 -14.60 9.67 -11.26
N SER A 248 -13.38 9.18 -11.44
CA SER A 248 -12.37 9.76 -12.33
C SER A 248 -12.56 9.35 -13.80
N ALA A 249 -13.13 8.16 -14.05
CA ALA A 249 -13.41 7.66 -15.40
C ALA A 249 -14.18 8.67 -16.26
N GLY A 250 -13.68 8.94 -17.47
CA GLY A 250 -14.21 9.94 -18.41
C GLY A 250 -13.99 11.41 -18.01
N ARG A 251 -13.78 11.72 -16.73
CA ARG A 251 -13.54 13.10 -16.27
C ARG A 251 -12.09 13.53 -16.43
N MET A 252 -11.17 12.59 -16.31
CA MET A 252 -9.75 12.85 -16.53
C MET A 252 -9.47 13.19 -18.00
N GLU A 253 -10.18 12.56 -18.94
CA GLU A 253 -10.13 12.92 -20.37
C GLU A 253 -10.58 14.37 -20.61
N LEU A 254 -11.61 14.85 -19.92
CA LEU A 254 -12.04 16.26 -19.97
C LEU A 254 -10.98 17.24 -19.45
N ARG A 255 -10.03 16.77 -18.64
CA ARG A 255 -8.89 17.54 -18.14
C ARG A 255 -7.61 17.29 -18.96
N GLY A 256 -7.72 16.61 -20.10
CA GLY A 256 -6.60 16.31 -21.01
C GLY A 256 -5.72 15.14 -20.56
N VAL A 257 -6.15 14.35 -19.58
CA VAL A 257 -5.42 13.18 -19.08
C VAL A 257 -5.94 11.95 -19.82
N LEU A 258 -5.05 11.28 -20.53
CA LEU A 258 -5.35 10.06 -21.26
C LEU A 258 -4.86 8.87 -20.43
N TYR A 259 -5.74 7.96 -20.02
CA TYR A 259 -5.33 6.79 -19.23
C TYR A 259 -4.31 5.90 -19.95
N SER A 260 -4.46 5.79 -21.27
CA SER A 260 -3.51 5.07 -22.13
C SER A 260 -2.10 5.66 -22.12
N SER A 261 -1.91 6.91 -21.66
CA SER A 261 -0.56 7.43 -21.51
C SER A 261 0.19 6.75 -20.36
N TYR A 262 -0.51 6.11 -19.42
CA TYR A 262 0.04 5.42 -18.25
C TYR A 262 0.05 3.89 -18.38
N ASP A 263 -0.33 3.37 -19.55
CA ASP A 263 -0.15 1.98 -19.96
C ASP A 263 1.22 1.90 -20.67
N GLY A 264 2.22 1.44 -19.94
CA GLY A 264 3.61 1.34 -20.39
C GLY A 264 3.92 0.00 -21.04
N ASP A 265 3.23 -1.06 -20.62
CA ASP A 265 3.43 -2.42 -21.15
C ASP A 265 2.47 -2.80 -22.29
N GLY A 266 1.43 -1.99 -22.51
CA GLY A 266 0.46 -2.14 -23.59
C GLY A 266 -0.60 -3.21 -23.32
N ASP A 267 -0.80 -3.60 -22.05
CA ASP A 267 -1.76 -4.63 -21.66
C ASP A 267 -3.21 -4.14 -21.58
N GLY A 268 -3.42 -2.84 -21.80
CA GLY A 268 -4.72 -2.18 -21.75
C GLY A 268 -5.11 -1.67 -20.35
N TYR A 269 -4.22 -1.78 -19.35
CA TYR A 269 -4.39 -1.27 -18.01
C TYR A 269 -3.37 -0.18 -17.68
N VAL A 270 -3.66 0.60 -16.64
CA VAL A 270 -2.69 1.56 -16.10
C VAL A 270 -1.67 0.80 -15.25
N ASP A 271 -0.37 0.93 -15.57
CA ASP A 271 0.71 0.18 -14.91
C ASP A 271 0.68 0.34 -13.38
N HIS A 272 0.58 1.60 -12.93
CA HIS A 272 0.65 1.96 -11.53
C HIS A 272 -0.40 3.02 -11.17
N TRP A 273 -1.36 2.61 -10.35
CA TRP A 273 -2.42 3.48 -9.83
C TRP A 273 -2.25 3.72 -8.32
N LEU A 274 -2.15 4.99 -7.92
CA LEU A 274 -2.13 5.40 -6.53
C LEU A 274 -3.28 6.35 -6.25
N THR A 275 -3.91 6.19 -5.09
CA THR A 275 -4.91 7.13 -4.59
C THR A 275 -4.45 7.72 -3.27
N VAL A 276 -4.32 9.05 -3.23
CA VAL A 276 -4.12 9.79 -1.98
C VAL A 276 -5.50 10.21 -1.50
N ARG A 277 -5.92 9.69 -0.36
CA ARG A 277 -7.21 10.04 0.27
C ARG A 277 -7.07 11.33 1.08
N CYS A 278 -8.07 12.20 1.06
CA CYS A 278 -8.13 13.32 2.01
C CYS A 278 -8.66 12.87 3.38
N GLY A 279 -8.15 13.50 4.44
CA GLY A 279 -8.47 13.16 5.83
C GLY A 279 -7.29 12.51 6.54
N GLY A 280 -7.51 12.11 7.79
CA GLY A 280 -6.52 11.36 8.55
C GLY A 280 -6.45 9.90 8.12
N GLU A 281 -5.46 9.18 8.61
CA GLU A 281 -5.46 7.71 8.59
C GLU A 281 -5.57 7.21 10.04
N GLN A 282 -6.46 6.26 10.29
CA GLN A 282 -6.61 5.67 11.62
C GLN A 282 -5.31 5.01 12.12
N SER A 283 -4.43 4.56 11.22
CA SER A 283 -3.11 4.04 11.55
C SER A 283 -2.21 5.08 12.24
N ALA A 284 -2.40 6.37 12.00
CA ALA A 284 -1.61 7.45 12.60
C ALA A 284 -2.06 7.81 14.02
N THR A 285 -3.36 7.71 14.33
CA THR A 285 -3.93 8.21 15.59
C THR A 285 -4.64 7.14 16.43
N GLY A 286 -4.95 5.97 15.85
CA GLY A 286 -5.80 4.94 16.44
C GLY A 286 -7.28 5.32 16.55
N SER A 287 -7.68 6.50 16.05
CA SER A 287 -9.03 7.05 16.17
C SER A 287 -9.92 6.51 15.05
N THR A 288 -11.05 5.88 15.41
CA THR A 288 -12.08 5.48 14.45
C THR A 288 -12.79 6.67 13.80
N LYS A 289 -12.58 7.89 14.31
CA LYS A 289 -13.08 9.14 13.69
C LYS A 289 -12.17 9.66 12.59
N ASP A 290 -11.00 9.06 12.44
CA ASP A 290 -10.03 9.38 11.40
C ASP A 290 -10.24 8.45 10.19
N MET A 291 -11.32 7.65 10.19
CA MET A 291 -11.89 6.98 9.02
C MET A 291 -13.19 7.63 8.59
#